data_AF-A0A534NGB3-F1
#
_entry.id   AF-A0A534NGB3-F1
#
_cell.length_a   1.000
_cell.length_b   1.000
_cell.length_c   1.000
_cell.angle_alpha   90.00
_cell.angle_beta   90.00
_cell.angle_gamma   90.00
#
_symmetry.space_group_name_H-M   'P 1'
#
loop_
_entity.id
_entity.type
_entity.pdbx_description
1 polymer ?
#
loop_
_entity_poly.entity_id
_entity_poly.type
_entity_poly.pdbx_seq_one_letter_code
_entity_poly.pdbx_strand_id
1 'polypeptide(L)'
;PEDAAAYYGDGDECHMNFHFPIMPRIFMSIHMEDRLPIADILAQTPQIPANCQWALFLRNHDELTLEMVTDEERDYMYRAFAHEPTMRINLGIRRRLAPLVGNDRRQVELMNALLMCLPGTPVLYYGDEIGMGDNVFLGDRNGVRTPMQWSPDRNAGFSRANPQRLILPIIIDPEYHYESLNVEAQQGNPNSLLWWTKRLIALRKRFQAFGRGSIEFLSPENPKVLAFIRHFEEETVLVVANLSRFTQYVELDLRHFKGRVPIELIGKTRFPPIGELPYLLTLGEHAFYWFSVEEPRTAALDAREASYHPPALEVASGWEGTFTGGERSALEMVLPGWLEGRRWFRGRHKDISQARIADVIALDSIRLALVQVEFSHGEPEQYVLPLALEAGEKPASPQAVIAVLRRGDGTQIYLVDALFDSASASALLDAIRTGTRSRGAAGLLAATGRPGLPQGEARLYRQEHHAASVQYGDALLLKFYRRLGEGMSPELEICRALTERAPNAPVAPLWGSLELRPRRGEPVTIATLHGWVQNQGTAWHFFREELRRYFERVLATSRELKPPPRPAGSMVDLAEGEVPAAAREMLGSSLAAARLLGKRTAQLHAALLSPDDAAFSPEPYSALD
;
A
#
# COMPACT_ATOMS: atom_id res chain seq x y z
N PRO A 1 22.72 -18.71 -27.98
CA PRO A 1 22.44 -17.27 -27.75
C PRO A 1 23.37 -16.36 -28.55
N GLU A 2 24.66 -16.70 -28.58
CA GLU A 2 25.70 -15.99 -29.33
C GLU A 2 25.36 -15.82 -30.82
N ASP A 3 24.98 -16.89 -31.52
CA ASP A 3 24.59 -16.81 -32.94
C ASP A 3 23.42 -15.86 -33.20
N ALA A 4 22.44 -15.83 -32.29
CA ALA A 4 21.32 -14.91 -32.38
C ALA A 4 21.74 -13.45 -32.11
N ALA A 5 22.73 -13.24 -31.23
CA ALA A 5 23.25 -11.91 -30.95
C ALA A 5 24.16 -11.37 -32.07
N ALA A 6 24.78 -12.25 -32.86
CA ALA A 6 25.62 -11.85 -34.00
C ALA A 6 24.86 -11.00 -35.03
N TYR A 7 23.55 -11.22 -35.20
CA TYR A 7 22.67 -10.42 -36.08
C TYR A 7 22.51 -8.95 -35.66
N TYR A 8 23.04 -8.55 -34.50
CA TYR A 8 23.09 -7.15 -34.09
C TYR A 8 24.29 -6.40 -34.68
N GLY A 9 25.32 -7.11 -35.16
CA GLY A 9 26.60 -6.51 -35.53
C GLY A 9 27.19 -5.68 -34.38
N ASP A 10 27.76 -4.52 -34.71
CA ASP A 10 28.19 -3.51 -33.73
C ASP A 10 27.07 -2.50 -33.43
N GLY A 11 25.81 -2.88 -33.68
CA GLY A 11 24.62 -2.02 -33.62
C GLY A 11 24.20 -1.46 -34.97
N ASP A 12 24.72 -2.01 -36.06
CA ASP A 12 24.58 -1.52 -37.44
C ASP A 12 23.85 -2.49 -38.39
N GLU A 13 23.41 -3.64 -37.90
CA GLU A 13 22.61 -4.61 -38.65
C GLU A 13 21.10 -4.55 -38.29
N CYS A 14 20.62 -5.44 -37.42
CA CYS A 14 19.23 -5.49 -37.01
C CYS A 14 19.01 -4.72 -35.69
N HIS A 15 17.95 -3.91 -35.60
CA HIS A 15 17.56 -3.27 -34.34
C HIS A 15 16.99 -4.27 -33.33
N MET A 16 16.34 -5.32 -33.82
CA MET A 16 15.68 -6.32 -32.98
C MET A 16 15.89 -7.72 -33.52
N ASN A 17 16.07 -8.68 -32.61
CA ASN A 17 16.08 -10.09 -32.92
C ASN A 17 15.22 -10.86 -31.91
N PHE A 18 14.61 -11.96 -32.34
CA PHE A 18 13.83 -12.82 -31.47
C PHE A 18 14.74 -13.61 -30.52
N HIS A 19 14.41 -13.58 -29.24
CA HIS A 19 15.13 -14.34 -28.23
C HIS A 19 14.67 -15.81 -28.24
N PHE A 20 14.92 -16.53 -29.33
CA PHE A 20 14.60 -17.97 -29.43
C PHE A 20 15.15 -18.83 -28.29
N PRO A 21 16.38 -18.59 -27.76
CA PRO A 21 16.94 -19.44 -26.72
C PRO A 21 16.14 -19.48 -25.40
N ILE A 22 15.55 -18.35 -24.96
CA ILE A 22 14.84 -18.28 -23.67
C ILE A 22 13.47 -18.96 -23.73
N MET A 23 12.81 -18.95 -24.89
CA MET A 23 11.42 -19.39 -25.02
C MET A 23 11.22 -20.84 -24.55
N PRO A 24 11.97 -21.87 -25.03
CA PRO A 24 11.82 -23.24 -24.55
C PRO A 24 12.14 -23.40 -23.07
N ARG A 25 13.11 -22.61 -22.55
CA ARG A 25 13.54 -22.69 -21.15
C ARG A 25 12.49 -22.17 -20.17
N ILE A 26 11.62 -21.25 -20.59
CA ILE A 26 10.45 -20.84 -19.78
C ILE A 26 9.50 -22.02 -19.59
N PHE A 27 9.16 -22.73 -20.68
CA PHE A 27 8.29 -23.93 -20.60
C PHE A 27 8.93 -25.03 -19.75
N MET A 28 10.22 -25.29 -19.95
CA MET A 28 10.96 -26.26 -19.14
C MET A 28 10.96 -25.89 -17.66
N SER A 29 11.27 -24.64 -17.33
CA SER A 29 11.39 -24.18 -15.93
C SER A 29 10.09 -24.33 -15.16
N ILE A 30 8.95 -24.05 -15.79
CA ILE A 30 7.63 -24.22 -15.17
C ILE A 30 7.31 -25.71 -14.98
N HIS A 31 7.54 -26.55 -15.99
CA HIS A 31 7.25 -27.98 -15.84
C HIS A 31 8.22 -28.66 -14.84
N MET A 32 9.50 -28.30 -14.85
CA MET A 32 10.50 -28.83 -13.92
C MET A 32 10.33 -28.27 -12.49
N GLU A 33 9.56 -27.19 -12.34
CA GLU A 33 9.50 -26.37 -11.14
C GLU A 33 10.88 -25.89 -10.69
N ASP A 34 11.72 -25.46 -11.63
CA ASP A 34 13.11 -25.08 -11.39
C ASP A 34 13.45 -23.82 -12.20
N ARG A 35 14.04 -22.82 -11.54
CA ARG A 35 14.46 -21.56 -12.16
C ARG A 35 15.73 -21.68 -13.00
N LEU A 36 16.52 -22.74 -12.83
CA LEU A 36 17.84 -22.88 -13.44
C LEU A 36 17.83 -22.72 -14.96
N PRO A 37 16.93 -23.34 -15.75
CA PRO A 37 16.95 -23.19 -17.20
C PRO A 37 16.78 -21.74 -17.67
N ILE A 38 15.94 -20.94 -17.00
CA ILE A 38 15.78 -19.50 -17.28
C ILE A 38 17.04 -18.72 -16.86
N ALA A 39 17.55 -18.95 -15.65
CA ALA A 39 18.67 -18.20 -15.11
C ALA A 39 19.96 -18.45 -15.91
N ASP A 40 20.22 -19.72 -16.24
CA ASP A 40 21.41 -20.16 -16.98
C ASP A 40 21.43 -19.60 -18.41
N ILE A 41 20.32 -19.72 -19.16
CA ILE A 41 20.29 -19.24 -20.54
C ILE A 41 20.42 -17.71 -20.62
N LEU A 42 19.89 -16.97 -19.64
CA LEU A 42 20.04 -15.51 -19.59
C LEU A 42 21.44 -15.08 -19.15
N ALA A 43 22.11 -15.84 -18.28
CA ALA A 43 23.51 -15.60 -17.94
C ALA A 43 24.45 -15.84 -19.13
N GLN A 44 24.11 -16.78 -20.01
CA GLN A 44 24.84 -17.06 -21.25
C GLN A 44 24.45 -16.14 -22.42
N THR A 45 23.40 -15.31 -22.28
CA THR A 45 23.04 -14.35 -23.33
C THR A 45 24.04 -13.18 -23.32
N PRO A 46 24.74 -12.91 -24.44
CA PRO A 46 25.73 -11.84 -24.49
C PRO A 46 25.08 -10.45 -24.38
N GLN A 47 25.87 -9.47 -23.96
CA GLN A 47 25.45 -8.07 -24.00
C GLN A 47 25.26 -7.62 -25.45
N ILE A 48 24.20 -6.86 -25.70
CA ILE A 48 23.84 -6.35 -27.03
C ILE A 48 24.14 -4.84 -27.13
N PRO A 49 24.33 -4.29 -28.34
CA PRO A 49 24.51 -2.85 -28.54
C PRO A 49 23.35 -2.02 -27.96
N ALA A 50 23.65 -0.79 -27.50
CA ALA A 50 22.69 0.04 -26.76
C ALA A 50 21.45 0.48 -27.57
N ASN A 51 21.53 0.48 -28.90
CA ASN A 51 20.42 0.78 -29.82
C ASN A 51 19.62 -0.47 -30.24
N CYS A 52 20.01 -1.65 -29.77
CA CYS A 52 19.37 -2.93 -30.09
C CYS A 52 18.47 -3.42 -28.96
N GLN A 53 17.59 -4.37 -29.26
CA GLN A 53 16.65 -4.93 -28.27
C GLN A 53 16.25 -6.38 -28.60
N TRP A 54 16.04 -7.20 -27.57
CA TRP A 54 15.44 -8.53 -27.74
C TRP A 54 13.93 -8.46 -27.95
N ALA A 55 13.40 -9.26 -28.87
CA ALA A 55 11.96 -9.53 -29.00
C ALA A 55 11.63 -10.84 -28.26
N LEU A 56 10.84 -10.74 -27.20
CA LEU A 56 10.43 -11.88 -26.37
C LEU A 56 9.08 -12.40 -26.84
N PHE A 57 8.88 -13.71 -26.86
CA PHE A 57 7.61 -14.33 -27.22
C PHE A 57 7.47 -15.69 -26.53
N LEU A 58 6.24 -16.15 -26.33
CA LEU A 58 5.96 -17.50 -25.81
C LEU A 58 5.62 -18.47 -26.94
N ARG A 59 4.78 -18.03 -27.88
CA ARG A 59 4.37 -18.76 -29.08
C ARG A 59 4.28 -17.80 -30.26
N ASN A 60 4.21 -18.36 -31.46
CA ASN A 60 4.09 -17.62 -32.71
C ASN A 60 3.25 -18.46 -33.70
N HIS A 61 3.28 -18.07 -34.98
CA HIS A 61 2.57 -18.76 -36.05
C HIS A 61 3.21 -20.08 -36.49
N ASP A 62 4.37 -20.44 -35.94
CA ASP A 62 5.07 -21.69 -36.22
C ASP A 62 4.97 -22.65 -35.03
N GLU A 63 5.58 -23.81 -35.15
CA GLU A 63 5.81 -24.74 -34.04
C GLU A 63 6.67 -24.11 -32.95
N LEU A 64 6.57 -24.65 -31.74
CA LEU A 64 7.55 -24.42 -30.70
C LEU A 64 8.83 -25.12 -31.14
N THR A 65 9.74 -24.35 -31.76
CA THR A 65 11.02 -24.88 -32.27
C THR A 65 11.90 -25.36 -31.12
N LEU A 66 12.47 -26.55 -31.30
CA LEU A 66 13.43 -27.21 -30.42
C LEU A 66 14.74 -27.51 -31.19
N GLU A 67 15.06 -26.69 -32.19
CA GLU A 67 16.31 -26.80 -32.96
C GLU A 67 17.51 -26.34 -32.13
N MET A 68 17.34 -25.28 -31.34
CA MET A 68 18.39 -24.62 -30.55
C MET A 68 18.43 -25.10 -29.08
N VAL A 69 18.04 -26.35 -28.85
CA VAL A 69 18.14 -27.04 -27.55
C VAL A 69 18.96 -28.32 -27.71
N THR A 70 19.53 -28.81 -26.61
CA THR A 70 20.23 -30.10 -26.60
C THR A 70 19.27 -31.26 -26.88
N ASP A 71 19.80 -32.41 -27.27
CA ASP A 71 18.99 -33.59 -27.56
C ASP A 71 18.20 -34.08 -26.33
N GLU A 72 18.80 -34.00 -25.13
CA GLU A 72 18.14 -34.36 -23.87
C GLU A 72 16.99 -33.40 -23.51
N GLU A 73 17.21 -32.09 -23.67
CA GLU A 73 16.16 -31.08 -23.48
C GLU A 73 15.02 -31.26 -24.49
N ARG A 74 15.34 -31.62 -25.74
CA ARG A 74 14.34 -31.88 -26.78
C ARG A 74 13.46 -33.08 -26.43
N ASP A 75 14.07 -34.19 -26.02
CA ASP A 75 13.36 -35.40 -25.60
C ASP A 75 12.54 -35.16 -24.33
N TYR A 76 13.02 -34.32 -23.41
CA TYR A 76 12.24 -33.86 -22.28
C TYR A 76 10.99 -33.08 -22.74
N MET A 77 11.17 -32.07 -23.60
CA MET A 77 10.08 -31.24 -24.12
C MET A 77 9.03 -32.06 -24.87
N TYR A 78 9.43 -33.07 -25.65
CA TYR A 78 8.48 -33.97 -26.30
C TYR A 78 7.66 -34.81 -25.32
N ARG A 79 8.28 -35.35 -24.27
CA ARG A 79 7.57 -36.14 -23.24
C ARG A 79 6.61 -35.27 -22.44
N ALA A 80 7.04 -34.05 -22.12
CA ALA A 80 6.31 -33.06 -21.35
C ALA A 80 5.09 -32.48 -22.10
N PHE A 81 5.27 -32.07 -23.37
CA PHE A 81 4.31 -31.20 -24.05
C PHE A 81 3.70 -31.79 -25.34
N ALA A 82 4.22 -32.92 -25.83
CA ALA A 82 3.77 -33.57 -27.07
C ALA A 82 3.49 -35.07 -26.86
N HIS A 83 2.42 -35.34 -26.10
CA HIS A 83 1.97 -36.70 -25.76
C HIS A 83 1.53 -37.51 -26.98
N GLU A 84 0.99 -36.85 -28.01
CA GLU A 84 0.65 -37.51 -29.27
C GLU A 84 1.70 -37.22 -30.35
N PRO A 85 2.05 -38.20 -31.20
CA PRO A 85 2.96 -37.99 -32.32
C PRO A 85 2.49 -36.90 -33.29
N THR A 86 1.18 -36.73 -33.45
CA THR A 86 0.54 -35.69 -34.28
C THR A 86 0.86 -34.28 -33.80
N MET A 87 1.20 -34.08 -32.53
CA MET A 87 1.58 -32.77 -31.98
C MET A 87 2.98 -32.33 -32.42
N ARG A 88 3.78 -33.24 -32.97
CA ARG A 88 5.16 -32.99 -33.39
C ARG A 88 5.20 -32.67 -34.88
N ILE A 89 6.08 -31.74 -35.25
CA ILE A 89 6.41 -31.43 -36.64
C ILE A 89 7.85 -30.93 -36.68
N ASN A 90 8.61 -31.31 -37.71
CA ASN A 90 10.04 -31.02 -37.81
C ASN A 90 10.76 -31.35 -36.49
N LEU A 91 11.56 -30.42 -35.96
CA LEU A 91 12.16 -30.46 -34.63
C LEU A 91 11.38 -29.56 -33.65
N GLY A 92 10.05 -29.70 -33.56
CA GLY A 92 9.25 -28.87 -32.67
C GLY A 92 7.84 -29.38 -32.36
N ILE A 93 7.07 -28.55 -31.65
CA ILE A 93 5.72 -28.87 -31.15
C ILE A 93 4.69 -27.87 -31.68
N ARG A 94 3.75 -28.31 -32.51
CA ARG A 94 2.75 -27.45 -33.19
C ARG A 94 1.48 -27.24 -32.38
N ARG A 95 1.63 -26.73 -31.15
CA ARG A 95 0.51 -26.40 -30.25
C ARG A 95 0.50 -24.92 -29.86
N ARG A 96 -0.65 -24.39 -29.45
CA ARG A 96 -0.82 -23.04 -28.89
C ARG A 96 -0.48 -23.00 -27.40
N LEU A 97 -0.36 -21.78 -26.85
CA LEU A 97 0.03 -21.57 -25.45
C LEU A 97 -0.91 -22.23 -24.46
N ALA A 98 -2.22 -21.93 -24.52
CA ALA A 98 -3.19 -22.49 -23.58
C ALA A 98 -3.25 -24.03 -23.62
N PRO A 99 -3.29 -24.67 -24.81
CA PRO A 99 -3.16 -26.13 -24.91
C PRO A 99 -1.85 -26.71 -24.35
N LEU A 100 -0.71 -26.04 -24.53
CA LEU A 100 0.59 -26.51 -24.02
C LEU A 100 0.61 -26.61 -22.49
N VAL A 101 -0.08 -25.73 -21.79
CA VAL A 101 -0.14 -25.72 -20.31
C VAL A 101 -1.42 -26.36 -19.76
N GLY A 102 -2.13 -27.14 -20.58
CA GLY A 102 -3.36 -27.83 -20.16
C GLY A 102 -4.48 -26.86 -19.72
N ASN A 103 -4.56 -25.69 -20.37
CA ASN A 103 -5.51 -24.62 -20.06
C ASN A 103 -5.48 -24.12 -18.61
N ASP A 104 -4.38 -24.35 -17.90
CA ASP A 104 -4.18 -23.81 -16.55
C ASP A 104 -4.02 -22.28 -16.62
N ARG A 105 -5.08 -21.60 -16.19
CA ARG A 105 -5.15 -20.14 -16.12
C ARG A 105 -3.93 -19.53 -15.42
N ARG A 106 -3.49 -20.11 -14.31
CA ARG A 106 -2.41 -19.54 -13.50
C ARG A 106 -1.05 -19.69 -14.20
N GLN A 107 -0.83 -20.79 -14.91
CA GLN A 107 0.37 -20.95 -15.74
C GLN A 107 0.37 -19.97 -16.92
N VAL A 108 -0.77 -19.79 -17.61
CA VAL A 108 -0.88 -18.78 -18.67
C VAL A 108 -0.56 -17.38 -18.13
N GLU A 109 -1.08 -17.03 -16.95
CA GLU A 109 -0.78 -15.75 -16.29
C GLU A 109 0.69 -15.62 -15.92
N LEU A 110 1.28 -16.64 -15.27
CA LEU A 110 2.69 -16.66 -14.90
C LEU A 110 3.61 -16.51 -16.12
N MET A 111 3.35 -17.25 -17.20
CA MET A 111 4.14 -17.19 -18.42
C MET A 111 4.05 -15.81 -19.08
N ASN A 112 2.85 -15.23 -19.15
CA ASN A 112 2.68 -13.87 -19.67
C ASN A 112 3.32 -12.82 -18.75
N ALA A 113 3.31 -13.02 -17.43
CA ALA A 113 4.03 -12.15 -16.50
C ALA A 113 5.54 -12.22 -16.79
N LEU A 114 6.13 -13.40 -16.89
CA LEU A 114 7.54 -13.58 -17.25
C LEU A 114 7.87 -12.94 -18.60
N LEU A 115 7.04 -13.16 -19.63
CA LEU A 115 7.17 -12.50 -20.93
C LEU A 115 7.22 -10.97 -20.82
N MET A 116 6.39 -10.39 -19.94
CA MET A 116 6.26 -8.94 -19.78
C MET A 116 7.37 -8.33 -18.92
N CYS A 117 8.00 -9.09 -18.03
CA CYS A 117 9.01 -8.59 -17.09
C CYS A 117 10.46 -8.99 -17.36
N LEU A 118 10.73 -9.88 -18.32
CA LEU A 118 12.09 -10.17 -18.80
C LEU A 118 12.63 -9.02 -19.69
N PRO A 119 13.96 -8.91 -19.88
CA PRO A 119 14.57 -7.82 -20.66
C PRO A 119 14.26 -7.97 -22.15
N GLY A 120 13.50 -7.02 -22.69
CA GLY A 120 13.14 -6.98 -24.10
C GLY A 120 11.75 -6.40 -24.37
N THR A 121 11.30 -6.54 -25.60
CA THR A 121 9.96 -6.15 -26.06
C THR A 121 9.10 -7.40 -26.26
N PRO A 122 8.00 -7.55 -25.51
CA PRO A 122 7.13 -8.71 -25.63
C PRO A 122 6.28 -8.66 -26.91
N VAL A 123 6.15 -9.80 -27.57
CA VAL A 123 5.31 -10.04 -28.73
C VAL A 123 4.24 -11.06 -28.34
N LEU A 124 2.97 -10.65 -28.45
CA LEU A 124 1.83 -11.52 -28.20
C LEU A 124 1.32 -12.11 -29.52
N TYR A 125 1.06 -13.41 -29.54
CA TYR A 125 0.44 -14.07 -30.68
C TYR A 125 -1.08 -13.96 -30.59
N TYR A 126 -1.74 -13.61 -31.69
CA TYR A 126 -3.16 -13.30 -31.71
C TYR A 126 -3.99 -14.47 -31.15
N GLY A 127 -4.94 -14.18 -30.27
CA GLY A 127 -5.80 -15.18 -29.66
C GLY A 127 -5.25 -15.77 -28.36
N ASP A 128 -3.95 -15.65 -28.06
CA ASP A 128 -3.42 -16.09 -26.77
C ASP A 128 -3.93 -15.20 -25.62
N GLU A 129 -4.30 -13.95 -25.90
CA GLU A 129 -4.95 -13.03 -24.95
C GLU A 129 -6.40 -13.38 -24.60
N ILE A 130 -6.99 -14.37 -25.29
CA ILE A 130 -8.28 -14.98 -24.92
C ILE A 130 -8.12 -16.48 -24.61
N GLY A 131 -6.94 -17.06 -24.81
CA GLY A 131 -6.65 -18.47 -24.53
C GLY A 131 -7.08 -19.41 -25.66
N MET A 132 -7.01 -18.97 -26.92
CA MET A 132 -7.38 -19.81 -28.07
C MET A 132 -6.66 -21.16 -28.08
N GLY A 133 -7.41 -22.20 -28.45
CA GLY A 133 -6.90 -23.54 -28.68
C GLY A 133 -6.29 -23.73 -30.07
N ASP A 134 -5.83 -24.95 -30.34
CA ASP A 134 -5.28 -25.37 -31.62
C ASP A 134 -6.05 -26.54 -32.24
N ASN A 135 -5.74 -26.84 -33.50
CA ASN A 135 -6.21 -28.04 -34.18
C ASN A 135 -5.04 -28.77 -34.84
N VAL A 136 -4.42 -29.71 -34.12
CA VAL A 136 -3.24 -30.48 -34.57
C VAL A 136 -3.51 -31.38 -35.79
N PHE A 137 -4.77 -31.62 -36.14
CA PHE A 137 -5.14 -32.41 -37.32
C PHE A 137 -5.10 -31.58 -38.61
N LEU A 138 -4.97 -30.25 -38.53
CA LEU A 138 -4.69 -29.43 -39.69
C LEU A 138 -3.25 -29.66 -40.16
N GLY A 139 -3.06 -29.79 -41.46
CA GLY A 139 -1.75 -30.03 -42.07
C GLY A 139 -0.76 -28.91 -41.78
N ASP A 140 0.53 -29.26 -41.72
CA ASP A 140 1.63 -28.34 -41.40
C ASP A 140 1.40 -27.63 -40.03
N ARG A 141 1.65 -26.32 -39.97
CA ARG A 141 1.49 -25.45 -38.79
C ARG A 141 0.13 -24.75 -38.75
N ASN A 142 -0.80 -25.12 -39.62
CA ASN A 142 -2.11 -24.46 -39.71
C ASN A 142 -2.97 -24.64 -38.45
N GLY A 143 -2.66 -25.63 -37.62
CA GLY A 143 -3.34 -25.86 -36.34
C GLY A 143 -3.31 -24.68 -35.38
N VAL A 144 -2.27 -23.84 -35.44
CA VAL A 144 -2.16 -22.62 -34.60
C VAL A 144 -2.60 -21.35 -35.32
N ARG A 145 -3.01 -21.44 -36.59
CA ARG A 145 -3.34 -20.31 -37.48
C ARG A 145 -4.85 -20.19 -37.76
N THR A 146 -5.68 -20.81 -36.94
CA THR A 146 -7.15 -20.80 -37.09
C THR A 146 -7.72 -19.38 -36.94
N PRO A 147 -8.90 -19.09 -37.53
CA PRO A 147 -9.52 -17.77 -37.45
C PRO A 147 -9.73 -17.29 -36.01
N MET A 148 -9.55 -15.98 -35.77
CA MET A 148 -9.76 -15.37 -34.46
C MET A 148 -11.21 -15.52 -33.98
N GLN A 149 -11.40 -15.79 -32.69
CA GLN A 149 -12.70 -16.03 -32.05
C GLN A 149 -13.29 -14.72 -31.48
N TRP A 150 -14.05 -13.97 -32.28
CA TRP A 150 -14.59 -12.66 -31.91
C TRP A 150 -15.89 -12.71 -31.11
N SER A 151 -16.86 -13.53 -31.53
CA SER A 151 -18.19 -13.63 -30.92
C SER A 151 -18.70 -15.08 -30.96
N PRO A 152 -19.79 -15.43 -30.25
CA PRO A 152 -20.41 -16.76 -30.37
C PRO A 152 -21.19 -16.95 -31.68
N ASP A 153 -21.20 -15.96 -32.58
CA ASP A 153 -21.91 -16.06 -33.85
C ASP A 153 -21.22 -17.04 -34.82
N ARG A 154 -21.91 -17.27 -35.95
CA ARG A 154 -21.40 -18.03 -37.09
C ARG A 154 -19.94 -17.66 -37.43
N ASN A 155 -19.11 -18.68 -37.61
CA ASN A 155 -17.66 -18.56 -37.85
C ASN A 155 -16.92 -17.79 -36.76
N ALA A 156 -17.38 -17.88 -35.51
CA ALA A 156 -16.85 -17.13 -34.37
C ALA A 156 -16.83 -15.60 -34.58
N GLY A 157 -17.75 -15.06 -35.39
CA GLY A 157 -17.77 -13.66 -35.78
C GLY A 157 -16.65 -13.23 -36.76
N PHE A 158 -15.77 -14.15 -37.19
CA PHE A 158 -14.65 -13.83 -38.10
C PHE A 158 -15.10 -13.48 -39.52
N SER A 159 -16.15 -14.15 -40.03
CA SER A 159 -16.64 -13.93 -41.39
C SER A 159 -18.10 -14.34 -41.55
N ARG A 160 -18.81 -13.71 -42.48
CA ARG A 160 -20.19 -14.09 -42.86
C ARG A 160 -20.25 -15.15 -43.98
N ALA A 161 -19.11 -15.56 -44.52
CA ALA A 161 -19.03 -16.54 -45.61
C ALA A 161 -19.59 -17.92 -45.22
N ASN A 162 -19.87 -18.77 -46.20
CA ASN A 162 -20.13 -20.20 -45.97
C ASN A 162 -18.94 -20.79 -45.17
N PRO A 163 -19.15 -21.49 -44.03
CA PRO A 163 -18.06 -22.08 -43.24
C PRO A 163 -17.07 -22.93 -44.07
N GLN A 164 -17.56 -23.62 -45.10
CA GLN A 164 -16.73 -24.44 -46.01
C GLN A 164 -15.80 -23.61 -46.91
N ARG A 165 -16.04 -22.29 -47.02
CA ARG A 165 -15.22 -21.36 -47.80
C ARG A 165 -14.21 -20.58 -46.93
N LEU A 166 -14.14 -20.86 -45.64
CA LEU A 166 -13.09 -20.30 -44.80
C LEU A 166 -11.74 -20.85 -45.22
N ILE A 167 -10.70 -20.02 -45.11
CA ILE A 167 -9.32 -20.44 -45.42
C ILE A 167 -8.84 -21.57 -44.51
N LEU A 168 -9.26 -21.54 -43.24
CA LEU A 168 -9.08 -22.58 -42.24
C LEU A 168 -10.35 -22.67 -41.38
N PRO A 169 -10.68 -23.86 -40.85
CA PRO A 169 -11.83 -24.03 -39.99
C PRO A 169 -11.62 -23.33 -38.64
N ILE A 170 -12.73 -22.96 -37.99
CA ILE A 170 -12.75 -22.50 -36.60
C ILE A 170 -12.49 -23.67 -35.64
N ILE A 171 -12.05 -23.36 -34.42
CA ILE A 171 -11.90 -24.36 -33.36
C ILE A 171 -13.29 -24.72 -32.82
N ILE A 172 -13.61 -26.01 -32.84
CA ILE A 172 -14.85 -26.60 -32.31
C ILE A 172 -14.56 -27.66 -31.23
N ASP A 173 -13.32 -27.72 -30.75
CA ASP A 173 -12.98 -28.55 -29.59
C ASP A 173 -13.76 -28.05 -28.36
N PRO A 174 -14.38 -28.92 -27.55
CA PRO A 174 -15.21 -28.51 -26.41
C PRO A 174 -14.50 -27.61 -25.40
N GLU A 175 -13.20 -27.80 -25.18
CA GLU A 175 -12.42 -27.03 -24.20
C GLU A 175 -12.12 -25.60 -24.69
N TYR A 176 -11.96 -25.45 -26.01
CA TYR A 176 -11.59 -24.18 -26.65
C TYR A 176 -12.68 -23.61 -27.58
N HIS A 177 -13.91 -24.07 -27.42
CA HIS A 177 -15.03 -23.78 -28.33
C HIS A 177 -15.32 -22.28 -28.38
N TYR A 178 -15.53 -21.74 -29.59
CA TYR A 178 -15.71 -20.30 -29.78
C TYR A 178 -16.97 -19.72 -29.14
N GLU A 179 -18.00 -20.54 -28.89
CA GLU A 179 -19.23 -20.07 -28.21
C GLU A 179 -18.98 -19.64 -26.77
N SER A 180 -18.03 -20.29 -26.07
CA SER A 180 -17.64 -19.93 -24.69
C SER A 180 -16.38 -19.06 -24.65
N LEU A 181 -15.43 -19.33 -25.54
CA LEU A 181 -14.14 -18.65 -25.62
C LEU A 181 -14.12 -17.67 -26.81
N ASN A 182 -14.55 -16.44 -26.59
CA ASN A 182 -14.48 -15.38 -27.60
C ASN A 182 -14.26 -14.00 -26.98
N VAL A 183 -13.87 -13.04 -27.81
CA VAL A 183 -13.60 -11.65 -27.39
C VAL A 183 -14.82 -11.00 -26.76
N GLU A 184 -16.01 -11.17 -27.33
CA GLU A 184 -17.25 -10.56 -26.83
C GLU A 184 -17.58 -11.02 -25.40
N ALA A 185 -17.58 -12.34 -25.16
CA ALA A 185 -17.82 -12.94 -23.86
C ALA A 185 -16.77 -12.48 -22.82
N GLN A 186 -15.49 -12.47 -23.21
CA GLN A 186 -14.43 -12.01 -22.32
C GLN A 186 -14.43 -10.50 -22.08
N GLN A 187 -14.92 -9.71 -23.04
CA GLN A 187 -15.05 -8.26 -22.90
C GLN A 187 -16.11 -7.91 -21.85
N GLY A 188 -17.20 -8.68 -21.76
CA GLY A 188 -18.25 -8.53 -20.75
C GLY A 188 -17.88 -9.01 -19.34
N ASN A 189 -16.79 -9.78 -19.19
CA ASN A 189 -16.33 -10.29 -17.90
C ASN A 189 -15.02 -9.60 -17.45
N PRO A 190 -15.03 -8.68 -16.45
CA PRO A 190 -13.83 -7.99 -15.96
C PRO A 190 -12.71 -8.90 -15.44
N ASN A 191 -13.02 -10.16 -15.09
CA ASN A 191 -12.09 -11.15 -14.59
C ASN A 191 -11.54 -12.08 -15.69
N SER A 192 -11.83 -11.80 -16.97
CA SER A 192 -11.37 -12.60 -18.10
C SER A 192 -9.86 -12.49 -18.35
N LEU A 193 -9.31 -13.45 -19.12
CA LEU A 193 -7.93 -13.42 -19.61
C LEU A 193 -7.64 -12.14 -20.39
N LEU A 194 -8.58 -11.72 -21.23
CA LEU A 194 -8.47 -10.49 -22.01
C LEU A 194 -8.29 -9.26 -21.12
N TRP A 195 -9.14 -9.08 -20.10
CA TRP A 195 -9.05 -7.95 -19.19
C TRP A 195 -7.81 -8.01 -18.30
N TRP A 196 -7.44 -9.21 -17.84
CA TRP A 196 -6.19 -9.42 -17.12
C TRP A 196 -4.98 -9.02 -17.97
N THR A 197 -4.91 -9.45 -19.23
CA THR A 197 -3.81 -9.14 -20.17
C THR A 197 -3.75 -7.64 -20.46
N LYS A 198 -4.90 -6.99 -20.69
CA LYS A 198 -4.98 -5.53 -20.87
C LYS A 198 -4.45 -4.78 -19.64
N ARG A 199 -4.83 -5.21 -18.43
CA ARG A 199 -4.34 -4.63 -17.17
C ARG A 199 -2.83 -4.81 -17.02
N LEU A 200 -2.31 -5.99 -17.33
CA LEU A 200 -0.87 -6.27 -17.26
C LEU A 200 -0.07 -5.41 -18.24
N ILE A 201 -0.52 -5.26 -19.49
CA ILE A 201 0.12 -4.40 -20.48
C ILE A 201 0.07 -2.93 -20.03
N ALA A 202 -1.07 -2.46 -19.53
CA ALA A 202 -1.21 -1.11 -19.03
C ALA A 202 -0.28 -0.85 -17.83
N LEU A 203 -0.10 -1.83 -16.95
CA LEU A 203 0.83 -1.77 -15.83
C LEU A 203 2.28 -1.69 -16.33
N ARG A 204 2.68 -2.59 -17.26
CA ARG A 204 4.02 -2.60 -17.85
C ARG A 204 4.37 -1.26 -18.49
N LYS A 205 3.43 -0.62 -19.20
CA LYS A 205 3.64 0.69 -19.84
C LYS A 205 3.95 1.83 -18.86
N ARG A 206 3.64 1.68 -17.56
CA ARG A 206 3.94 2.67 -16.53
C ARG A 206 5.35 2.57 -15.96
N PHE A 207 6.06 1.48 -16.23
CA PHE A 207 7.40 1.22 -15.70
C PHE A 207 8.37 0.95 -16.85
N GLN A 208 9.29 1.87 -17.08
CA GLN A 208 10.30 1.75 -18.13
C GLN A 208 11.32 0.67 -17.80
N ALA A 209 11.53 0.36 -16.51
CA ALA A 209 12.41 -0.70 -16.03
C ALA A 209 12.16 -2.06 -16.71
N PHE A 210 10.92 -2.41 -17.07
CA PHE A 210 10.65 -3.68 -17.77
C PHE A 210 11.22 -3.73 -19.19
N GLY A 211 11.13 -2.62 -19.94
CA GLY A 211 11.57 -2.58 -21.33
C GLY A 211 13.04 -2.23 -21.50
N ARG A 212 13.57 -1.33 -20.66
CA ARG A 212 14.91 -0.74 -20.83
C ARG A 212 15.86 -1.02 -19.67
N GLY A 213 15.35 -1.52 -18.55
CA GLY A 213 16.17 -1.73 -17.36
C GLY A 213 17.12 -2.90 -17.48
N SER A 214 18.20 -2.84 -16.70
CA SER A 214 19.08 -3.99 -16.46
C SER A 214 18.31 -5.11 -15.75
N ILE A 215 18.91 -6.30 -15.70
CA ILE A 215 18.40 -7.43 -14.92
C ILE A 215 19.50 -7.93 -13.99
N GLU A 216 19.15 -8.15 -12.73
CA GLU A 216 20.03 -8.73 -11.72
C GLU A 216 19.31 -9.89 -11.04
N PHE A 217 19.82 -11.12 -11.18
CA PHE A 217 19.21 -12.29 -10.56
C PHE A 217 19.54 -12.36 -9.08
N LEU A 218 18.51 -12.59 -8.27
CA LEU A 218 18.68 -12.99 -6.88
C LEU A 218 18.88 -14.50 -6.83
N SER A 219 19.68 -14.96 -5.87
CA SER A 219 19.99 -16.39 -5.70
C SER A 219 19.40 -16.95 -4.40
N PRO A 220 18.07 -17.07 -4.29
CA PRO A 220 17.47 -17.72 -3.14
C PRO A 220 17.82 -19.22 -3.13
N GLU A 221 17.81 -19.81 -1.92
CA GLU A 221 18.01 -21.25 -1.72
C GLU A 221 16.90 -22.08 -2.38
N ASN A 222 15.67 -21.56 -2.43
CA ASN A 222 14.55 -22.26 -3.05
C ASN A 222 14.66 -22.21 -4.59
N PRO A 223 14.95 -23.34 -5.28
CA PRO A 223 15.10 -23.36 -6.74
C PRO A 223 13.78 -23.16 -7.48
N LYS A 224 12.64 -23.36 -6.80
CA LYS A 224 11.30 -23.24 -7.37
C LYS A 224 10.85 -21.79 -7.55
N VAL A 225 11.59 -20.83 -6.99
CA VAL A 225 11.23 -19.41 -7.02
C VAL A 225 12.25 -18.62 -7.82
N LEU A 226 11.81 -18.07 -8.94
CA LEU A 226 12.60 -17.14 -9.74
C LEU A 226 12.46 -15.73 -9.16
N ALA A 227 13.58 -15.11 -8.77
CA ALA A 227 13.58 -13.74 -8.26
C ALA A 227 14.69 -12.92 -8.91
N PHE A 228 14.38 -11.70 -9.33
CA PHE A 228 15.34 -10.78 -9.93
C PHE A 228 14.87 -9.33 -9.80
N ILE A 229 15.82 -8.41 -9.99
CA ILE A 229 15.59 -6.97 -9.95
C ILE A 229 15.74 -6.40 -11.36
N ARG A 230 14.83 -5.50 -11.73
CA ARG A 230 14.92 -4.65 -12.91
C ARG A 230 15.22 -3.23 -12.47
N HIS A 231 16.29 -2.64 -12.98
CA HIS A 231 16.70 -1.29 -12.62
C HIS A 231 16.84 -0.40 -13.85
N PHE A 232 16.20 0.77 -13.83
CA PHE A 232 16.31 1.78 -14.89
C PHE A 232 16.16 3.17 -14.27
N GLU A 233 17.21 3.98 -14.35
CA GLU A 233 17.26 5.30 -13.69
C GLU A 233 16.86 5.17 -12.20
N GLU A 234 15.83 5.89 -11.75
CA GLU A 234 15.34 5.82 -10.37
C GLU A 234 14.34 4.66 -10.13
N GLU A 235 13.89 3.98 -11.19
CA GLU A 235 12.94 2.88 -11.09
C GLU A 235 13.65 1.58 -10.68
N THR A 236 13.23 1.00 -9.55
CA THR A 236 13.67 -0.33 -9.11
C THR A 236 12.47 -1.23 -8.95
N VAL A 237 12.41 -2.31 -9.74
CA VAL A 237 11.32 -3.28 -9.71
C VAL A 237 11.85 -4.64 -9.27
N LEU A 238 11.35 -5.15 -8.15
CA LEU A 238 11.62 -6.52 -7.69
C LEU A 238 10.55 -7.45 -8.27
N VAL A 239 10.98 -8.50 -8.97
CA VAL A 239 10.12 -9.56 -9.51
C VAL A 239 10.38 -10.84 -8.73
N VAL A 240 9.30 -11.50 -8.29
CA VAL A 240 9.35 -12.80 -7.60
C VAL A 240 8.26 -13.69 -8.19
N ALA A 241 8.61 -14.88 -8.67
CA ALA A 241 7.71 -15.78 -9.38
C ALA A 241 7.87 -17.22 -8.88
N ASN A 242 6.78 -17.82 -8.42
CA ASN A 242 6.72 -19.23 -8.06
C ASN A 242 6.50 -20.07 -9.33
N LEU A 243 7.45 -20.93 -9.66
CA LEU A 243 7.37 -21.85 -10.80
C LEU A 243 6.70 -23.18 -10.45
N SER A 244 6.41 -23.41 -9.16
CA SER A 244 5.80 -24.64 -8.66
C SER A 244 4.28 -24.59 -8.67
N ARG A 245 3.67 -25.76 -8.88
CA ARG A 245 2.23 -25.98 -8.68
C ARG A 245 1.81 -26.04 -7.21
N PHE A 246 2.76 -25.89 -6.28
CA PHE A 246 2.50 -25.86 -4.84
C PHE A 246 2.91 -24.52 -4.25
N THR A 247 2.31 -24.17 -3.10
CA THR A 247 2.74 -23.01 -2.30
C THR A 247 4.22 -23.12 -1.94
N GLN A 248 4.95 -22.02 -2.11
CA GLN A 248 6.37 -21.91 -1.79
C GLN A 248 6.61 -20.73 -0.86
N TYR A 249 7.68 -20.80 -0.08
CA TYR A 249 8.26 -19.63 0.58
C TYR A 249 9.65 -19.35 0.02
N VAL A 250 10.11 -18.12 0.13
CA VAL A 250 11.44 -17.69 -0.28
C VAL A 250 11.97 -16.64 0.69
N GLU A 251 13.25 -16.73 0.99
CA GLU A 251 14.00 -15.69 1.69
C GLU A 251 14.91 -15.00 0.68
N LEU A 252 14.78 -13.68 0.56
CA LEU A 252 15.54 -12.86 -0.40
C LEU A 252 16.54 -11.97 0.33
N ASP A 253 17.79 -12.00 -0.12
CA ASP A 253 18.79 -11.01 0.33
C ASP A 253 18.55 -9.68 -0.36
N LEU A 254 17.91 -8.74 0.36
CA LEU A 254 17.61 -7.40 -0.12
C LEU A 254 18.34 -6.31 0.67
N ARG A 255 19.42 -6.65 1.39
CA ARG A 255 20.12 -5.72 2.31
C ARG A 255 20.57 -4.41 1.64
N HIS A 256 20.91 -4.46 0.35
CA HIS A 256 21.24 -3.27 -0.45
C HIS A 256 20.11 -2.23 -0.53
N PHE A 257 18.86 -2.65 -0.33
CA PHE A 257 17.66 -1.79 -0.33
C PHE A 257 17.13 -1.54 1.08
N LYS A 258 17.94 -1.70 2.12
CA LYS A 258 17.55 -1.46 3.51
C LYS A 258 16.86 -0.10 3.67
N GLY A 259 15.75 -0.11 4.40
CA GLY A 259 14.91 1.06 4.64
C GLY A 259 13.90 1.33 3.52
N ARG A 260 14.07 0.78 2.31
CA ARG A 260 13.09 0.91 1.23
C ARG A 260 11.85 0.04 1.47
N VAL A 261 10.74 0.42 0.85
CA VAL A 261 9.44 -0.22 1.02
C VAL A 261 9.00 -0.86 -0.29
N PRO A 262 8.86 -2.19 -0.37
CA PRO A 262 8.27 -2.84 -1.53
C PRO A 262 6.77 -2.50 -1.61
N ILE A 263 6.33 -2.02 -2.77
CA ILE A 263 4.93 -1.73 -3.07
C ILE A 263 4.49 -2.60 -4.23
N GLU A 264 3.58 -3.52 -3.97
CA GLU A 264 3.05 -4.45 -4.96
C GLU A 264 2.33 -3.67 -6.09
N LEU A 265 2.64 -3.97 -7.34
CA LEU A 265 2.35 -3.10 -8.48
C LEU A 265 0.89 -3.14 -8.94
N ILE A 266 0.19 -4.26 -8.79
CA ILE A 266 -1.18 -4.48 -9.26
C ILE A 266 -2.18 -3.81 -8.30
N GLY A 267 -2.14 -4.16 -7.01
CA GLY A 267 -3.02 -3.69 -5.95
C GLY A 267 -2.51 -2.45 -5.20
N LYS A 268 -1.24 -2.06 -5.39
CA LYS A 268 -0.59 -0.94 -4.68
C LYS A 268 -0.52 -1.15 -3.17
N THR A 269 -0.43 -2.41 -2.76
CA THR A 269 -0.29 -2.81 -1.36
C THR A 269 1.15 -2.60 -0.90
N ARG A 270 1.33 -1.90 0.22
CA ARG A 270 2.66 -1.67 0.82
C ARG A 270 3.02 -2.87 1.68
N PHE A 271 4.19 -3.43 1.44
CA PHE A 271 4.76 -4.51 2.25
C PHE A 271 5.66 -3.93 3.36
N PRO A 272 6.05 -4.75 4.37
CA PRO A 272 6.99 -4.31 5.41
C PRO A 272 8.29 -3.73 4.80
N PRO A 273 8.90 -2.70 5.43
CA PRO A 273 10.16 -2.15 4.97
C PRO A 273 11.27 -3.20 5.00
N ILE A 274 12.22 -3.09 4.06
CA ILE A 274 13.36 -4.00 3.97
C ILE A 274 14.32 -3.71 5.13
N GLY A 275 14.61 -4.74 5.92
CA GLY A 275 15.54 -4.68 7.05
C GLY A 275 16.92 -5.25 6.71
N GLU A 276 17.64 -5.67 7.75
CA GLU A 276 18.92 -6.39 7.64
C GLU A 276 18.75 -7.90 7.47
N LEU A 277 17.60 -8.43 7.90
CA LEU A 277 17.28 -9.86 7.81
C LEU A 277 16.83 -10.22 6.39
N PRO A 278 16.99 -11.49 5.97
CA PRO A 278 16.42 -11.99 4.73
C PRO A 278 14.92 -11.69 4.65
N TYR A 279 14.49 -11.21 3.49
CA TYR A 279 13.12 -10.78 3.28
C TYR A 279 12.24 -11.99 2.92
N LEU A 280 11.45 -12.44 3.88
CA LEU A 280 10.57 -13.60 3.72
C LEU A 280 9.32 -13.24 2.89
N LEU A 281 9.06 -14.03 1.84
CA LEU A 281 7.83 -13.99 1.05
C LEU A 281 7.22 -15.39 0.95
N THR A 282 5.89 -15.45 0.94
CA THR A 282 5.12 -16.67 0.68
C THR A 282 4.30 -16.48 -0.59
N LEU A 283 4.36 -17.45 -1.50
CA LEU A 283 3.69 -17.40 -2.80
C LEU A 283 2.79 -18.63 -2.97
N GLY A 284 1.55 -18.41 -3.41
CA GLY A 284 0.67 -19.51 -3.84
C GLY A 284 1.17 -20.19 -5.11
N GLU A 285 0.52 -21.29 -5.51
CA GLU A 285 0.82 -22.01 -6.76
C GLU A 285 0.82 -21.06 -7.98
N HIS A 286 1.91 -21.11 -8.74
CA HIS A 286 2.15 -20.26 -9.93
C HIS A 286 1.95 -18.75 -9.71
N ALA A 287 1.97 -18.28 -8.45
CA ALA A 287 1.81 -16.87 -8.14
C ALA A 287 3.09 -16.09 -8.45
N PHE A 288 2.92 -14.82 -8.80
CA PHE A 288 4.03 -13.88 -8.98
C PHE A 288 3.71 -12.55 -8.31
N TYR A 289 4.77 -11.82 -7.96
CA TYR A 289 4.70 -10.47 -7.45
C TYR A 289 5.66 -9.58 -8.23
N TRP A 290 5.18 -8.39 -8.58
CA TRP A 290 6.02 -7.28 -9.00
C TRP A 290 5.93 -6.19 -7.96
N PHE A 291 7.05 -5.76 -7.41
CA PHE A 291 7.13 -4.69 -6.42
C PHE A 291 7.90 -3.50 -6.99
N SER A 292 7.39 -2.29 -6.82
CA SER A 292 8.22 -1.09 -6.86
C SER A 292 8.97 -0.99 -5.53
N VAL A 293 10.30 -0.90 -5.54
CA VAL A 293 11.11 -0.72 -4.34
C VAL A 293 11.34 0.78 -4.14
N GLU A 294 10.37 1.42 -3.50
CA GLU A 294 10.37 2.87 -3.31
C GLU A 294 11.11 3.24 -2.03
N GLU A 295 11.75 4.41 -2.03
CA GLU A 295 12.05 5.06 -0.76
C GLU A 295 10.76 5.21 0.04
N PRO A 296 10.78 5.04 1.37
CA PRO A 296 9.59 5.33 2.15
C PRO A 296 9.11 6.72 1.76
N ARG A 297 7.84 6.89 1.41
CA ARG A 297 7.28 8.25 1.23
C ARG A 297 7.40 9.12 2.51
N THR A 298 7.84 8.50 3.60
CA THR A 298 8.24 9.07 4.90
C THR A 298 9.76 9.14 5.12
N ALA A 299 10.62 8.80 4.13
CA ALA A 299 12.06 8.55 4.28
C ALA A 299 12.83 9.73 4.85
N ALA A 300 12.55 10.95 4.42
CA ALA A 300 13.19 12.13 4.99
C ALA A 300 12.84 12.33 6.48
N LEU A 301 11.64 11.92 6.90
CA LEU A 301 11.18 12.04 8.29
C LEU A 301 11.67 10.87 9.14
N ASP A 302 11.59 9.65 8.62
CA ASP A 302 12.07 8.44 9.32
C ASP A 302 13.60 8.43 9.43
N ALA A 303 14.33 8.99 8.44
CA ALA A 303 15.77 9.20 8.52
C ALA A 303 16.15 10.30 9.51
N ARG A 304 15.37 11.39 9.61
CA ARG A 304 15.57 12.43 10.64
C ARG A 304 15.29 11.90 12.04
N GLU A 305 14.24 11.10 12.21
CA GLU A 305 13.92 10.45 13.48
C GLU A 305 14.99 9.43 13.87
N ALA A 306 15.49 8.63 12.92
CA ALA A 306 16.53 7.62 13.15
C ALA A 306 17.95 8.19 13.30
N SER A 307 18.24 9.38 12.75
CA SER A 307 19.53 10.07 12.90
C SER A 307 19.63 10.90 14.18
N TYR A 308 18.54 11.05 14.92
CA TYR A 308 18.57 11.71 16.22
C TYR A 308 19.33 10.86 17.23
N HIS A 309 20.49 11.35 17.66
CA HIS A 309 21.28 10.76 18.74
C HIS A 309 21.01 11.53 20.04
N PRO A 310 20.37 10.91 21.06
CA PRO A 310 20.06 11.60 22.30
C PRO A 310 21.34 12.08 23.00
N PRO A 311 21.49 13.38 23.26
CA PRO A 311 22.66 13.91 23.94
C PRO A 311 22.65 13.53 25.43
N ALA A 312 23.85 13.43 26.01
CA ALA A 312 24.01 13.23 27.45
C ALA A 312 24.02 14.59 28.17
N LEU A 313 23.17 14.73 29.19
CA LEU A 313 23.07 15.90 30.04
C LEU A 313 23.49 15.53 31.47
N GLU A 314 24.46 16.26 32.02
CA GLU A 314 24.87 16.10 33.42
C GLU A 314 23.85 16.80 34.33
N VAL A 315 23.30 16.06 35.30
CA VAL A 315 22.29 16.56 36.25
C VAL A 315 22.74 16.32 37.70
N ALA A 316 22.78 17.38 38.48
CA ALA A 316 23.26 17.39 39.86
C ALA A 316 22.15 17.13 40.88
N SER A 317 20.90 17.48 40.58
CA SER A 317 19.79 17.49 41.54
C SER A 317 18.61 16.57 41.21
N GLY A 318 18.84 15.58 40.33
CA GLY A 318 17.81 14.62 39.92
C GLY A 318 16.77 15.24 38.96
N TRP A 319 15.59 14.62 38.85
CA TRP A 319 14.55 14.99 37.88
C TRP A 319 14.03 16.43 38.05
N GLU A 320 13.88 16.88 39.29
CA GLU A 320 13.34 18.20 39.62
C GLU A 320 14.32 19.32 39.23
N GLY A 321 15.62 19.04 39.35
CA GLY A 321 16.71 19.88 38.88
C GLY A 321 16.64 20.18 37.40
N THR A 322 16.28 19.19 36.58
CA THR A 322 16.28 19.24 35.11
C THR A 322 15.39 20.35 34.54
N PHE A 323 14.43 20.84 35.32
CA PHE A 323 13.50 21.92 34.93
C PHE A 323 13.82 23.27 35.57
N THR A 324 14.96 23.40 36.26
CA THR A 324 15.39 24.62 36.94
C THR A 324 16.83 25.02 36.58
N GLY A 325 17.14 26.32 36.69
CA GLY A 325 18.50 26.83 36.55
C GLY A 325 19.20 26.46 35.23
N GLY A 326 20.48 26.08 35.31
CA GLY A 326 21.30 25.74 34.14
C GLY A 326 20.98 24.40 33.49
N GLU A 327 20.44 23.42 34.25
CA GLU A 327 20.04 22.11 33.71
C GLU A 327 18.85 22.25 32.76
N ARG A 328 17.93 23.18 33.05
CA ARG A 328 16.83 23.56 32.14
C ARG A 328 17.33 24.11 30.82
N SER A 329 18.31 25.02 30.85
CA SER A 329 18.88 25.60 29.63
C SER A 329 19.56 24.53 28.77
N ALA A 330 20.17 23.51 29.39
CA ALA A 330 20.72 22.37 28.67
C ALA A 330 19.63 21.56 27.95
N LEU A 331 18.51 21.27 28.62
CA LEU A 331 17.37 20.59 28.00
C LEU A 331 16.74 21.42 26.87
N GLU A 332 16.57 22.73 27.07
CA GLU A 332 16.05 23.66 26.05
C GLU A 332 16.89 23.66 24.75
N MET A 333 18.20 23.43 24.84
CA MET A 333 19.08 23.28 23.66
C MET A 333 18.89 21.95 22.92
N VAL A 334 18.40 20.91 23.60
CA VAL A 334 18.21 19.56 23.03
C VAL A 334 16.87 19.42 22.31
N LEU A 335 15.85 20.11 22.80
CA LEU A 335 14.48 20.02 22.31
C LEU A 335 14.31 20.28 20.81
N PRO A 336 14.93 21.30 20.18
CA PRO A 336 14.77 21.57 18.75
C PRO A 336 15.11 20.35 17.87
N GLY A 337 16.29 19.76 18.06
CA GLY A 337 16.74 18.61 17.29
C GLY A 337 15.84 17.37 17.49
N TRP A 338 15.32 17.20 18.71
CA TRP A 338 14.38 16.11 18.98
C TRP A 338 13.02 16.34 18.30
N LEU A 339 12.49 17.56 18.36
CA LEU A 339 11.18 17.95 17.80
C LEU A 339 11.15 17.85 16.27
N GLU A 340 12.20 18.30 15.59
CA GLU A 340 12.31 18.27 14.12
C GLU A 340 12.21 16.86 13.55
N GLY A 341 12.68 15.86 14.30
CA GLY A 341 12.59 14.45 13.95
C GLY A 341 11.20 13.83 14.12
N ARG A 342 10.23 14.50 14.77
CA ARG A 342 8.95 13.85 15.11
C ARG A 342 7.88 13.99 14.05
N ARG A 343 7.17 12.89 13.78
CA ARG A 343 6.05 12.79 12.82
C ARG A 343 4.86 13.71 13.14
N TRP A 344 4.62 14.04 14.40
CA TRP A 344 3.52 14.92 14.82
C TRP A 344 3.85 16.41 14.78
N PHE A 345 5.14 16.79 14.71
CA PHE A 345 5.58 18.20 14.71
C PHE A 345 5.28 18.87 13.35
N ARG A 346 4.57 20.02 13.34
CA ARG A 346 4.17 20.72 12.11
C ARG A 346 5.18 21.76 11.64
N GLY A 347 5.99 22.29 12.54
CA GLY A 347 6.99 23.32 12.26
C GLY A 347 8.16 22.88 11.37
N ARG A 348 8.15 21.65 10.83
CA ARG A 348 9.28 21.05 10.08
C ARG A 348 9.73 21.78 8.81
N HIS A 349 8.90 22.69 8.30
CA HIS A 349 9.23 23.54 7.15
C HIS A 349 9.79 24.91 7.57
N LYS A 350 9.87 25.18 8.87
CA LYS A 350 10.37 26.41 9.46
C LYS A 350 11.59 26.06 10.31
N ASP A 351 12.67 26.78 10.14
CA ASP A 351 13.86 26.58 10.98
C ASP A 351 13.56 27.04 12.41
N ILE A 352 13.68 26.12 13.38
CA ILE A 352 13.49 26.43 14.80
C ILE A 352 14.64 27.34 15.25
N SER A 353 14.32 28.54 15.72
CA SER A 353 15.33 29.45 16.29
C SER A 353 15.62 29.07 17.75
N GLN A 354 14.58 28.72 18.51
CA GLN A 354 14.69 28.34 19.92
C GLN A 354 13.48 27.51 20.40
N ALA A 355 13.69 26.63 21.38
CA ALA A 355 12.62 26.01 22.16
C ALA A 355 12.81 26.35 23.65
N ARG A 356 11.80 26.93 24.29
CA ARG A 356 11.82 27.34 25.71
C ARG A 356 10.75 26.62 26.51
N ILE A 357 11.07 26.13 27.70
CA ILE A 357 10.11 25.45 28.58
C ILE A 357 9.31 26.50 29.36
N ALA A 358 8.13 26.90 28.90
CA ALA A 358 7.31 27.92 29.56
C ALA A 358 6.86 27.49 30.97
N ASP A 359 6.51 26.22 31.16
CA ASP A 359 6.06 25.67 32.45
C ASP A 359 6.24 24.15 32.48
N VAL A 360 6.28 23.58 33.69
CA VAL A 360 6.30 22.13 33.89
C VAL A 360 5.34 21.77 34.99
N ILE A 361 4.30 21.01 34.65
CA ILE A 361 3.22 20.66 35.57
C ILE A 361 3.35 19.19 35.96
N ALA A 362 3.36 18.91 37.27
CA ALA A 362 3.37 17.55 37.78
C ALA A 362 2.02 16.86 37.59
N LEU A 363 2.02 15.66 37.02
CA LEU A 363 0.84 14.83 36.85
C LEU A 363 1.21 13.39 37.22
N ASP A 364 1.00 13.03 38.49
CA ASP A 364 1.37 11.73 39.03
C ASP A 364 2.87 11.41 38.77
N SER A 365 3.17 10.29 38.10
CA SER A 365 4.51 9.86 37.74
C SER A 365 5.13 10.61 36.55
N ILE A 366 4.35 11.41 35.81
CA ILE A 366 4.82 12.14 34.64
C ILE A 366 4.90 13.66 34.88
N ARG A 367 5.53 14.38 33.95
CA ARG A 367 5.53 15.84 33.88
C ARG A 367 5.01 16.30 32.54
N LEU A 368 4.13 17.30 32.53
CA LEU A 368 3.70 17.97 31.31
C LEU A 368 4.52 19.25 31.13
N ALA A 369 5.49 19.23 30.24
CA ALA A 369 6.27 20.41 29.87
C ALA A 369 5.54 21.20 28.79
N LEU A 370 5.21 22.45 29.07
CA LEU A 370 4.73 23.42 28.10
C LEU A 370 5.95 24.05 27.42
N VAL A 371 6.13 23.79 26.13
CA VAL A 371 7.28 24.25 25.36
C VAL A 371 6.82 25.28 24.33
N GLN A 372 7.37 26.48 24.41
CA GLN A 372 7.21 27.50 23.39
C GLN A 372 8.32 27.34 22.35
N VAL A 373 7.93 27.11 21.11
CA VAL A 373 8.84 26.94 19.97
C VAL A 373 8.79 28.20 19.13
N GLU A 374 9.92 28.88 19.03
CA GLU A 374 10.14 30.05 18.20
C GLU A 374 10.77 29.61 16.87
N PHE A 375 10.33 30.25 15.79
CA PHE A 375 10.81 29.96 14.44
C PHE A 375 11.57 31.18 13.91
N SER A 376 12.51 30.94 13.00
CA SER A 376 13.22 32.00 12.30
C SER A 376 12.26 32.90 11.50
N HIS A 377 11.13 32.34 11.04
CA HIS A 377 10.04 33.06 10.38
C HIS A 377 8.66 32.51 10.80
N GLY A 378 7.72 33.41 11.09
CA GLY A 378 6.33 33.12 11.46
C GLY A 378 6.07 33.17 12.97
N GLU A 379 4.80 33.02 13.35
CA GLU A 379 4.36 33.09 14.76
C GLU A 379 4.90 31.92 15.60
N PRO A 380 5.23 32.16 16.89
CA PRO A 380 5.62 31.11 17.82
C PRO A 380 4.47 30.14 18.08
N GLU A 381 4.80 28.88 18.34
CA GLU A 381 3.83 27.83 18.59
C GLU A 381 4.05 27.21 19.97
N GLN A 382 2.96 26.89 20.68
CA GLN A 382 3.01 26.25 21.99
C GLN A 382 2.72 24.75 21.89
N TYR A 383 3.60 23.96 22.48
CA TYR A 383 3.53 22.49 22.49
C TYR A 383 3.46 21.96 23.93
N VAL A 384 2.85 20.79 24.11
CA VAL A 384 2.86 20.03 25.37
C VAL A 384 3.60 18.73 25.16
N LEU A 385 4.64 18.51 25.96
CA LEU A 385 5.42 17.28 25.98
C LEU A 385 5.15 16.54 27.30
N PRO A 386 4.58 15.33 27.26
CA PRO A 386 4.54 14.47 28.42
C PRO A 386 5.91 13.81 28.58
N LEU A 387 6.54 14.02 29.73
CA LEU A 387 7.90 13.59 30.05
C LEU A 387 7.87 12.57 31.18
N ALA A 388 8.67 11.52 31.03
CA ALA A 388 8.88 10.51 32.06
C ALA A 388 10.37 10.15 32.18
N LEU A 389 10.71 9.48 33.28
CA LEU A 389 12.02 8.88 33.48
C LEU A 389 11.96 7.38 33.31
N GLU A 390 12.90 6.86 32.54
CA GLU A 390 13.10 5.43 32.36
C GLU A 390 14.51 5.06 32.85
N ALA A 391 14.57 4.17 33.85
CA ALA A 391 15.82 3.62 34.35
C ALA A 391 16.09 2.27 33.69
N GLY A 392 17.35 2.01 33.32
CA GLY A 392 17.77 0.74 32.74
C GLY A 392 19.09 0.85 31.99
N GLU A 393 19.65 -0.27 31.56
CA GLU A 393 20.85 -0.27 30.71
C GLU A 393 20.54 0.26 29.30
N LYS A 394 19.33 0.01 28.79
CA LYS A 394 18.86 0.44 27.47
C LYS A 394 17.40 0.88 27.54
N PRO A 395 16.99 1.89 26.76
CA PRO A 395 15.60 2.33 26.70
C PRO A 395 14.74 1.28 25.99
N ALA A 396 13.53 1.02 26.49
CA ALA A 396 12.55 0.12 25.90
C ALA A 396 12.10 0.61 24.51
N SER A 397 12.01 1.94 24.35
CA SER A 397 11.68 2.59 23.09
C SER A 397 12.73 3.65 22.73
N PRO A 398 13.78 3.30 21.94
CA PRO A 398 14.81 4.25 21.54
C PRO A 398 14.27 5.54 20.91
N GLN A 399 13.19 5.43 20.11
CA GLN A 399 12.53 6.59 19.50
C GLN A 399 11.87 7.55 20.51
N ALA A 400 11.59 7.11 21.74
CA ALA A 400 10.99 7.94 22.78
C ALA A 400 12.01 8.84 23.49
N VAL A 401 13.30 8.54 23.38
CA VAL A 401 14.35 9.20 24.17
C VAL A 401 14.58 10.62 23.66
N ILE A 402 14.49 11.58 24.59
CA ILE A 402 14.78 13.00 24.40
C ILE A 402 16.22 13.28 24.80
N ALA A 403 16.68 12.78 25.96
CA ALA A 403 18.05 12.96 26.42
C ALA A 403 18.46 11.82 27.37
N VAL A 404 19.77 11.61 27.49
CA VAL A 404 20.34 10.73 28.53
C VAL A 404 20.77 11.60 29.70
N LEU A 405 20.16 11.42 30.87
CA LEU A 405 20.52 12.12 32.08
C LEU A 405 21.59 11.33 32.84
N ARG A 406 22.75 11.95 33.06
CA ARG A 406 23.85 11.38 33.85
C ARG A 406 23.91 12.06 35.20
N ARG A 407 23.89 11.26 36.27
CA ARG A 407 24.15 11.75 37.63
C ARG A 407 25.63 11.67 37.96
N GLY A 408 26.08 12.52 38.88
CA GLY A 408 27.47 12.54 39.35
C GLY A 408 27.97 11.25 40.01
N ASP A 409 27.08 10.31 40.33
CA ASP A 409 27.39 8.96 40.81
C ASP A 409 27.60 7.93 39.67
N GLY A 410 27.50 8.35 38.41
CA GLY A 410 27.64 7.50 37.22
C GLY A 410 26.34 6.84 36.75
N THR A 411 25.23 7.02 37.47
CA THR A 411 23.93 6.45 37.09
C THR A 411 23.38 7.12 35.83
N GLN A 412 22.91 6.31 34.88
CA GLN A 412 22.25 6.78 33.66
C GLN A 412 20.74 6.56 33.75
N ILE A 413 19.97 7.59 33.38
CA ILE A 413 18.51 7.54 33.32
C ILE A 413 18.08 8.21 32.01
N TYR A 414 17.10 7.66 31.31
CA TYR A 414 16.60 8.21 30.06
C TYR A 414 15.43 9.17 30.34
N LEU A 415 15.51 10.39 29.82
CA LEU A 415 14.37 11.29 29.70
C LEU A 415 13.61 10.91 28.42
N VAL A 416 12.37 10.46 28.57
CA VAL A 416 11.57 9.92 27.46
C VAL A 416 10.23 10.64 27.32
N ASP A 417 9.67 10.57 26.11
CA ASP A 417 8.28 10.90 25.84
C ASP A 417 7.34 9.85 26.46
N ALA A 418 6.57 10.28 27.45
CA ALA A 418 5.78 9.41 28.32
C ALA A 418 4.69 8.63 27.57
N LEU A 419 4.29 9.04 26.36
CA LEU A 419 3.27 8.31 25.60
C LEU A 419 3.78 7.01 24.97
N PHE A 420 5.10 6.85 24.84
CA PHE A 420 5.70 5.63 24.31
C PHE A 420 5.90 4.55 25.38
N ASP A 421 5.97 4.94 26.64
CA ASP A 421 6.06 4.02 27.76
C ASP A 421 4.65 3.71 28.30
N SER A 422 4.29 2.42 28.33
CA SER A 422 2.97 1.97 28.80
C SER A 422 2.73 2.35 30.26
N ALA A 423 3.74 2.26 31.13
CA ALA A 423 3.56 2.53 32.55
C ALA A 423 3.30 4.03 32.77
N SER A 424 4.06 4.89 32.10
CA SER A 424 3.92 6.35 32.19
C SER A 424 2.65 6.85 31.49
N ALA A 425 2.26 6.26 30.37
CA ALA A 425 1.02 6.65 29.67
C ALA A 425 -0.23 6.36 30.52
N SER A 426 -0.23 5.34 31.38
CA SER A 426 -1.31 5.05 32.32
C SER A 426 -1.57 6.19 33.32
N ALA A 427 -0.58 7.03 33.62
CA ALA A 427 -0.74 8.19 34.50
C ALA A 427 -1.78 9.18 33.98
N LEU A 428 -1.95 9.30 32.65
CA LEU A 428 -2.97 10.16 32.05
C LEU A 428 -4.39 9.61 32.31
N LEU A 429 -4.57 8.30 32.19
CA LEU A 429 -5.85 7.64 32.48
C LEU A 429 -6.19 7.76 33.97
N ASP A 430 -5.21 7.52 34.84
CA ASP A 430 -5.37 7.60 36.29
C ASP A 430 -5.65 9.03 36.77
N ALA A 431 -5.01 10.03 36.16
CA ALA A 431 -5.32 11.44 36.41
C ALA A 431 -6.79 11.78 36.07
N ILE A 432 -7.29 11.31 34.93
CA ILE A 432 -8.69 11.51 34.52
C ILE A 432 -9.63 10.77 35.47
N ARG A 433 -9.30 9.53 35.85
CA ARG A 433 -10.10 8.72 36.78
C ARG A 433 -10.24 9.35 38.16
N THR A 434 -9.16 9.91 38.68
CA THR A 434 -9.11 10.51 40.03
C THR A 434 -9.53 11.98 40.06
N GLY A 435 -9.71 12.62 38.90
CA GLY A 435 -9.99 14.05 38.81
C GLY A 435 -8.83 14.91 39.29
N THR A 436 -7.60 14.48 39.00
CA THR A 436 -6.38 15.13 39.50
C THR A 436 -6.33 16.61 39.10
N ARG A 437 -5.90 17.45 40.06
CA ARG A 437 -5.70 18.89 39.88
C ARG A 437 -4.29 19.25 40.30
N SER A 438 -3.55 19.91 39.41
CA SER A 438 -2.15 20.27 39.65
C SER A 438 -1.89 21.71 39.20
N ARG A 439 -1.16 22.47 40.01
CA ARG A 439 -0.91 23.89 39.76
C ARG A 439 0.50 24.08 39.20
N GLY A 440 0.59 24.70 38.03
CA GLY A 440 1.84 25.17 37.42
C GLY A 440 1.94 26.70 37.42
N ALA A 441 3.02 27.23 36.84
CA ALA A 441 3.19 28.65 36.62
C ALA A 441 2.19 29.21 35.59
N ALA A 442 1.87 28.43 34.55
CA ALA A 442 0.97 28.80 33.46
C ALA A 442 -0.51 28.72 33.86
N GLY A 443 -0.88 27.88 34.83
CA GLY A 443 -2.28 27.71 35.22
C GLY A 443 -2.56 26.49 36.10
N LEU A 444 -3.84 26.15 36.21
CA LEU A 444 -4.32 24.94 36.86
C LEU A 444 -4.58 23.87 35.79
N LEU A 445 -3.84 22.77 35.84
CA LEU A 445 -4.18 21.56 35.12
C LEU A 445 -5.32 20.84 35.87
N ALA A 446 -6.41 20.55 35.16
CA ALA A 446 -7.58 19.90 35.73
C ALA A 446 -8.02 18.74 34.85
N ALA A 447 -8.04 17.55 35.43
CA ALA A 447 -8.62 16.37 34.81
C ALA A 447 -10.09 16.21 35.20
N THR A 448 -10.93 15.83 34.26
CA THR A 448 -12.35 15.56 34.47
C THR A 448 -12.68 14.19 33.92
N GLY A 449 -13.16 13.28 34.75
CA GLY A 449 -13.60 11.94 34.37
C GLY A 449 -15.04 11.67 34.75
N ARG A 450 -15.68 10.72 34.06
CA ARG A 450 -17.02 10.22 34.40
C ARG A 450 -16.97 8.98 35.30
N PRO A 451 -17.97 8.77 36.18
CA PRO A 451 -18.07 7.54 36.96
C PRO A 451 -18.14 6.29 36.07
N GLY A 452 -17.52 5.19 36.51
CA GLY A 452 -17.53 3.92 35.76
C GLY A 452 -16.52 3.82 34.63
N LEU A 453 -15.53 4.72 34.59
CA LEU A 453 -14.45 4.75 33.62
C LEU A 453 -13.69 3.40 33.58
N PRO A 454 -13.67 2.68 32.43
CA PRO A 454 -12.96 1.41 32.29
C PRO A 454 -11.45 1.53 32.54
N GLN A 455 -10.84 0.45 33.02
CA GLN A 455 -9.38 0.33 33.05
C GLN A 455 -8.86 -0.34 31.78
N GLY A 456 -7.58 -0.15 31.49
CA GLY A 456 -6.90 -0.83 30.40
C GLY A 456 -5.41 -0.50 30.40
N GLU A 457 -4.61 -1.43 29.88
CA GLU A 457 -3.19 -1.21 29.67
C GLU A 457 -2.97 -0.22 28.53
N ALA A 458 -2.07 0.75 28.74
CA ALA A 458 -1.82 1.83 27.81
C ALA A 458 -0.94 1.38 26.64
N ARG A 459 -1.38 1.65 25.41
CA ARG A 459 -0.59 1.40 24.21
C ARG A 459 -0.69 2.58 23.27
N LEU A 460 0.45 3.12 22.85
CA LEU A 460 0.47 4.10 21.77
C LEU A 460 -0.14 3.49 20.50
N TYR A 461 -1.28 4.00 20.08
CA TYR A 461 -2.04 3.48 18.94
C TYR A 461 -1.67 4.18 17.63
N ARG A 462 -1.61 5.51 17.67
CA ARG A 462 -1.34 6.32 16.49
C ARG A 462 -0.70 7.65 16.86
N GLN A 463 0.15 8.16 15.98
CA GLN A 463 0.57 9.56 16.01
C GLN A 463 0.07 10.23 14.75
N GLU A 464 -0.83 11.19 14.92
CA GLU A 464 -1.38 11.99 13.83
C GLU A 464 -0.69 13.37 13.83
N HIS A 465 -1.01 14.21 12.84
CA HIS A 465 -0.62 15.61 12.93
C HIS A 465 -1.20 16.19 14.23
N HIS A 466 -0.46 17.06 14.94
CA HIS A 466 -0.89 17.79 16.15
C HIS A 466 -1.37 16.97 17.37
N ALA A 467 -1.55 15.65 17.27
CA ALA A 467 -2.04 14.81 18.36
C ALA A 467 -1.44 13.40 18.34
N ALA A 468 -1.42 12.77 19.51
CA ALA A 468 -1.09 11.36 19.69
C ALA A 468 -2.28 10.63 20.32
N SER A 469 -2.52 9.40 19.90
CA SER A 469 -3.60 8.57 20.40
C SER A 469 -3.04 7.39 21.18
N VAL A 470 -3.46 7.26 22.44
CA VAL A 470 -3.15 6.14 23.33
C VAL A 470 -4.43 5.33 23.52
N GLN A 471 -4.38 4.05 23.17
CA GLN A 471 -5.45 3.10 23.44
C GLN A 471 -5.25 2.50 24.83
N TYR A 472 -6.33 2.32 25.59
CA TYR A 472 -6.30 1.57 26.86
C TYR A 472 -7.18 0.34 26.76
N GLY A 473 -6.54 -0.83 26.69
CA GLY A 473 -7.22 -2.11 26.41
C GLY A 473 -8.10 -2.03 25.15
N ASP A 474 -9.27 -2.66 25.19
CA ASP A 474 -10.25 -2.62 24.09
C ASP A 474 -11.43 -1.67 24.35
N ALA A 475 -11.30 -0.78 25.34
CA ALA A 475 -12.42 0.03 25.84
C ALA A 475 -12.28 1.53 25.59
N LEU A 476 -11.05 2.07 25.55
CA LEU A 476 -10.82 3.51 25.56
C LEU A 476 -9.75 3.97 24.59
N LEU A 477 -9.89 5.21 24.12
CA LEU A 477 -8.92 5.92 23.31
C LEU A 477 -8.74 7.34 23.86
N LEU A 478 -7.54 7.67 24.30
CA LEU A 478 -7.15 9.03 24.64
C LEU A 478 -6.47 9.69 23.47
N LYS A 479 -6.95 10.87 23.10
CA LYS A 479 -6.31 11.76 22.14
C LYS A 479 -5.62 12.88 22.92
N PHE A 480 -4.30 12.91 22.84
CA PHE A 480 -3.43 13.90 23.47
C PHE A 480 -3.03 14.95 22.43
N TYR A 481 -3.44 16.20 22.61
CA TYR A 481 -3.10 17.31 21.73
C TYR A 481 -1.70 17.82 22.06
N ARG A 482 -0.76 17.62 21.13
CA ARG A 482 0.65 18.01 21.25
C ARG A 482 0.85 19.50 21.03
N ARG A 483 0.08 20.10 20.13
CA ARG A 483 0.08 21.55 19.88
C ARG A 483 -1.16 22.14 20.52
N LEU A 484 -0.94 23.16 21.35
CA LEU A 484 -2.04 23.89 21.99
C LEU A 484 -2.62 24.89 20.99
N GLY A 485 -3.95 24.86 20.85
CA GLY A 485 -4.73 25.91 20.20
C GLY A 485 -5.21 26.93 21.22
N GLU A 486 -5.88 27.97 20.73
CA GLU A 486 -6.60 28.91 21.59
C GLU A 486 -7.96 28.33 21.97
N GLY A 487 -8.32 28.42 23.25
CA GLY A 487 -9.62 27.99 23.76
C GLY A 487 -9.84 26.48 23.81
N MET A 488 -11.09 26.11 24.05
CA MET A 488 -11.55 24.73 24.16
C MET A 488 -11.54 24.07 22.78
N SER A 489 -11.08 22.81 22.70
CA SER A 489 -11.13 22.08 21.43
C SER A 489 -12.59 21.83 21.01
N PRO A 490 -12.94 22.06 19.72
CA PRO A 490 -14.28 21.76 19.22
C PRO A 490 -14.68 20.30 19.44
N GLU A 491 -13.72 19.39 19.42
CA GLU A 491 -13.93 17.97 19.72
C GLU A 491 -14.41 17.75 21.17
N LEU A 492 -13.80 18.42 22.15
CA LEU A 492 -14.25 18.33 23.54
C LEU A 492 -15.64 18.93 23.70
N GLU A 493 -15.88 20.11 23.11
CA GLU A 493 -17.16 20.82 23.16
C GLU A 493 -18.31 19.99 22.58
N ILE A 494 -18.15 19.56 21.32
CA ILE A 494 -19.15 18.79 20.58
C ILE A 494 -19.39 17.43 21.26
N CYS A 495 -18.33 16.71 21.63
CA CYS A 495 -18.52 15.39 22.25
C CYS A 495 -19.10 15.48 23.65
N ARG A 496 -18.79 16.53 24.43
CA ARG A 496 -19.43 16.77 25.72
C ARG A 496 -20.92 17.01 25.55
N ALA A 497 -21.31 17.91 24.64
CA ALA A 497 -22.70 18.19 24.33
C ALA A 497 -23.45 16.95 23.84
N LEU A 498 -22.88 16.17 22.90
CA LEU A 498 -23.48 14.93 22.41
C LEU A 498 -23.63 13.87 23.50
N THR A 499 -22.62 13.70 24.36
CA THR A 499 -22.68 12.68 25.43
C THR A 499 -23.71 13.05 26.50
N GLU A 500 -23.99 14.35 26.70
CA GLU A 500 -24.98 14.83 27.67
C GLU A 500 -26.40 14.88 27.09
N ARG A 501 -26.57 15.38 25.85
CA ARG A 501 -27.87 15.62 25.21
C ARG A 501 -28.37 14.41 24.42
N ALA A 502 -27.48 13.59 23.88
CA ALA A 502 -27.83 12.46 23.02
C ALA A 502 -26.95 11.22 23.32
N PRO A 503 -27.07 10.60 24.50
CA PRO A 503 -26.24 9.48 24.93
C PRO A 503 -26.36 8.23 24.03
N ASN A 504 -27.43 8.13 23.24
CA ASN A 504 -27.68 7.04 22.30
C ASN A 504 -27.24 7.37 20.85
N ALA A 505 -26.63 8.54 20.62
CA ALA A 505 -26.08 8.88 19.32
C ALA A 505 -24.93 7.90 18.98
N PRO A 506 -24.76 7.49 17.71
CA PRO A 506 -23.73 6.54 17.29
C PRO A 506 -22.36 7.23 17.19
N VAL A 507 -21.91 7.79 18.31
CA VAL A 507 -20.60 8.44 18.48
C VAL A 507 -19.88 7.81 19.64
N ALA A 508 -18.55 7.86 19.61
CA ALA A 508 -17.75 7.39 20.72
C ALA A 508 -18.06 8.26 21.96
N PRO A 509 -18.53 7.68 23.08
CA PRO A 509 -18.88 8.45 24.27
C PRO A 509 -17.65 9.12 24.86
N LEU A 510 -17.78 10.37 25.30
CA LEU A 510 -16.72 11.08 26.02
C LEU A 510 -16.68 10.61 27.48
N TRP A 511 -15.58 10.00 27.89
CA TRP A 511 -15.33 9.52 29.26
C TRP A 511 -14.60 10.54 30.13
N GLY A 512 -13.81 11.42 29.52
CA GLY A 512 -13.10 12.43 30.27
C GLY A 512 -12.24 13.35 29.41
N SER A 513 -11.57 14.28 30.08
CA SER A 513 -10.69 15.28 29.45
C SER A 513 -9.64 15.77 30.43
N LEU A 514 -8.57 16.33 29.88
CA LEU A 514 -7.52 17.03 30.60
C LEU A 514 -7.43 18.44 30.02
N GLU A 515 -7.60 19.45 30.87
CA GLU A 515 -7.64 20.86 30.46
C GLU A 515 -6.59 21.67 31.25
N LEU A 516 -5.92 22.61 30.58
CA LEU A 516 -5.12 23.64 31.22
C LEU A 516 -5.94 24.91 31.36
N ARG A 517 -6.16 25.36 32.60
CA ARG A 517 -6.90 26.59 32.91
C ARG A 517 -5.91 27.70 33.24
N PRO A 518 -5.62 28.62 32.31
CA PRO A 518 -4.69 29.71 32.56
C PRO A 518 -5.26 30.69 33.59
N ARG A 519 -4.40 31.53 34.18
CA ARG A 519 -4.84 32.58 35.13
C ARG A 519 -5.72 33.65 34.48
N ARG A 520 -5.55 33.86 33.17
CA ARG A 520 -6.31 34.76 32.31
C ARG A 520 -6.48 34.08 30.95
N GLY A 521 -7.65 34.19 30.35
CA GLY A 521 -7.99 33.52 29.09
C GLY A 521 -8.83 32.26 29.29
N GLU A 522 -9.16 31.61 28.19
CA GLU A 522 -10.01 30.43 28.16
C GLU A 522 -9.24 29.14 28.51
N PRO A 523 -9.92 28.11 29.04
CA PRO A 523 -9.34 26.77 29.20
C PRO A 523 -8.87 26.21 27.86
N VAL A 524 -7.72 25.54 27.86
CA VAL A 524 -7.14 24.89 26.69
C VAL A 524 -7.19 23.38 26.87
N THR A 525 -7.72 22.65 25.89
CA THR A 525 -7.78 21.18 25.93
C THR A 525 -6.41 20.56 25.68
N ILE A 526 -5.92 19.74 26.62
CA ILE A 526 -4.69 18.94 26.46
C ILE A 526 -5.01 17.52 25.99
N ALA A 527 -6.07 16.91 26.51
CA ALA A 527 -6.47 15.58 26.06
C ALA A 527 -7.98 15.35 26.17
N THR A 528 -8.50 14.50 25.29
CA THR A 528 -9.86 13.94 25.38
C THR A 528 -9.79 12.42 25.48
N LEU A 529 -10.69 11.81 26.24
CA LEU A 529 -10.79 10.37 26.42
C LEU A 529 -12.15 9.89 25.94
N HIS A 530 -12.16 9.02 24.93
CA HIS A 530 -13.36 8.49 24.28
C HIS A 530 -13.46 6.97 24.43
N GLY A 531 -14.67 6.43 24.26
CA GLY A 531 -14.86 5.00 24.09
C GLY A 531 -14.18 4.50 22.80
N TRP A 532 -13.50 3.36 22.88
CA TRP A 532 -12.92 2.70 21.71
C TRP A 532 -14.01 2.09 20.84
N VAL A 533 -13.97 2.40 19.55
CA VAL A 533 -14.88 1.83 18.56
C VAL A 533 -14.07 0.98 17.59
N GLN A 534 -14.24 -0.34 17.70
CA GLN A 534 -13.63 -1.29 16.77
C GLN A 534 -14.11 -0.99 15.34
N ASN A 535 -13.16 -0.91 14.40
CA ASN A 535 -13.42 -0.60 13.01
C ASN A 535 -12.45 -1.35 12.08
N GLN A 536 -12.84 -1.55 10.83
CA GLN A 536 -12.04 -2.21 9.79
C GLN A 536 -11.49 -1.20 8.78
N GLY A 537 -10.86 -0.13 9.27
CA GLY A 537 -10.26 0.91 8.44
C GLY A 537 -11.06 2.22 8.41
N THR A 538 -10.77 3.07 7.43
CA THR A 538 -11.32 4.42 7.34
C THR A 538 -12.31 4.56 6.18
N ALA A 539 -13.26 5.48 6.30
CA ALA A 539 -14.15 5.85 5.20
C ALA A 539 -13.35 6.23 3.94
N TRP A 540 -12.22 6.92 4.11
CA TRP A 540 -11.31 7.26 3.00
C TRP A 540 -10.81 6.03 2.25
N HIS A 541 -10.33 5.01 2.97
CA HIS A 541 -9.86 3.77 2.34
C HIS A 541 -11.01 3.04 1.63
N PHE A 542 -12.15 2.92 2.30
CA PHE A 542 -13.35 2.30 1.74
C PHE A 542 -13.80 2.97 0.43
N PHE A 543 -13.96 4.30 0.41
CA PHE A 543 -14.41 5.02 -0.79
C PHE A 543 -13.39 5.00 -1.91
N ARG A 544 -12.08 4.96 -1.60
CA ARG A 544 -11.05 4.79 -2.63
C ARG A 544 -11.12 3.41 -3.30
N GLU A 545 -11.42 2.37 -2.54
CA GLU A 545 -11.61 1.02 -3.09
C GLU A 545 -12.87 0.94 -3.97
N GLU A 546 -14.00 1.48 -3.49
CA GLU A 546 -15.23 1.53 -4.28
C GLU A 546 -15.07 2.35 -5.57
N LEU A 547 -14.27 3.43 -5.54
CA LEU A 547 -13.95 4.20 -6.74
C LEU A 547 -13.14 3.40 -7.75
N ARG A 548 -12.20 2.55 -7.30
CA ARG A 548 -11.46 1.64 -8.18
C ARG A 548 -12.41 0.65 -8.85
N ARG A 549 -13.28 0.01 -8.07
CA ARG A 549 -14.30 -0.93 -8.56
C ARG A 549 -15.28 -0.27 -9.52
N TYR A 550 -15.65 0.99 -9.29
CA TYR A 550 -16.46 1.77 -10.22
C TYR A 550 -15.80 1.86 -11.60
N PHE A 551 -14.53 2.24 -11.67
CA PHE A 551 -13.81 2.32 -12.94
C PHE A 551 -13.65 0.95 -13.61
N GLU A 552 -13.44 -0.12 -12.84
CA GLU A 552 -13.41 -1.49 -13.38
C GLU A 552 -14.75 -1.89 -14.02
N ARG A 553 -15.88 -1.59 -13.37
CA ARG A 553 -17.23 -1.82 -13.93
C ARG A 553 -17.47 -0.99 -15.20
N VAL A 554 -17.15 0.30 -15.16
CA VAL A 554 -17.31 1.19 -16.33
C VAL A 554 -16.52 0.67 -17.52
N LEU A 555 -15.28 0.21 -17.30
CA LEU A 555 -14.44 -0.34 -18.35
C LEU A 555 -15.04 -1.63 -18.95
N ALA A 556 -15.63 -2.50 -18.13
CA ALA A 556 -16.26 -3.74 -18.59
C ALA A 556 -17.56 -3.49 -19.38
N THR A 557 -18.38 -2.52 -18.98
CA THR A 557 -19.72 -2.29 -19.56
C THR A 557 -19.77 -1.11 -20.56
N SER A 558 -18.62 -0.54 -20.92
CA SER A 558 -18.50 0.79 -21.55
C SER A 558 -19.25 0.97 -22.89
N ARG A 559 -19.64 -0.11 -23.58
CA ARG A 559 -20.35 -0.04 -24.87
C ARG A 559 -21.86 0.18 -24.75
N GLU A 560 -22.45 -0.13 -23.59
CA GLU A 560 -23.92 -0.09 -23.38
C GLU A 560 -24.37 1.01 -22.42
N LEU A 561 -23.45 1.57 -21.62
CA LEU A 561 -23.77 2.57 -20.62
C LEU A 561 -24.02 3.95 -21.24
N LYS A 562 -25.30 4.30 -21.41
CA LYS A 562 -25.70 5.70 -21.51
C LYS A 562 -25.78 6.30 -20.10
N PRO A 563 -24.96 7.30 -19.74
CA PRO A 563 -25.07 7.94 -18.44
C PRO A 563 -26.48 8.51 -18.28
N PRO A 564 -27.11 8.38 -17.10
CA PRO A 564 -28.40 9.01 -16.86
C PRO A 564 -28.26 10.53 -17.04
N PRO A 565 -29.32 11.22 -17.51
CA PRO A 565 -29.30 12.68 -17.57
C PRO A 565 -29.02 13.25 -16.18
N ARG A 566 -28.35 14.41 -16.14
CA ARG A 566 -28.15 15.10 -14.86
C ARG A 566 -29.52 15.42 -14.26
N PRO A 567 -29.78 15.04 -13.01
CA PRO A 567 -31.04 15.38 -12.37
C PRO A 567 -31.19 16.91 -12.27
N ALA A 568 -32.40 17.39 -12.54
CA ALA A 568 -32.77 18.80 -12.40
C ALA A 568 -33.59 18.98 -11.13
N GLY A 569 -33.31 20.03 -10.36
CA GLY A 569 -34.01 20.31 -9.09
C GLY A 569 -33.04 20.76 -7.99
N SER A 570 -33.60 21.11 -6.84
CA SER A 570 -32.79 21.40 -5.65
C SER A 570 -32.23 20.10 -5.06
N MET A 571 -31.13 20.18 -4.29
CA MET A 571 -30.57 18.98 -3.63
C MET A 571 -31.57 18.31 -2.67
N VAL A 572 -32.52 19.08 -2.11
CA VAL A 572 -33.54 18.58 -1.20
C VAL A 572 -34.56 17.71 -1.97
N ASP A 573 -35.08 18.21 -3.09
CA ASP A 573 -36.02 17.45 -3.93
C ASP A 573 -35.38 16.16 -4.46
N LEU A 574 -34.09 16.24 -4.83
CA LEU A 574 -33.34 15.10 -5.33
C LEU A 574 -33.03 14.05 -4.24
N ALA A 575 -32.97 14.44 -2.97
CA ALA A 575 -32.74 13.52 -1.86
C ALA A 575 -33.94 12.60 -1.59
N GLU A 576 -35.15 13.01 -1.97
CA GLU A 576 -36.38 12.22 -1.85
C GLU A 576 -36.63 11.30 -3.05
N GLY A 577 -35.99 11.60 -4.19
CA GLY A 577 -36.11 10.83 -5.43
C GLY A 577 -35.41 9.47 -5.42
N GLU A 578 -35.83 8.58 -6.31
CA GLU A 578 -35.12 7.31 -6.53
C GLU A 578 -33.82 7.52 -7.30
N VAL A 579 -32.75 6.86 -6.83
CA VAL A 579 -31.48 6.83 -7.56
C VAL A 579 -31.64 5.99 -8.83
N PRO A 580 -31.26 6.51 -10.02
CA PRO A 580 -31.35 5.77 -11.28
C PRO A 580 -30.69 4.40 -11.20
N ALA A 581 -31.29 3.38 -11.82
CA ALA A 581 -30.79 2.00 -11.77
C ALA A 581 -29.34 1.88 -12.23
N ALA A 582 -28.97 2.58 -13.32
CA ALA A 582 -27.60 2.62 -13.82
C ALA A 582 -26.59 3.18 -12.78
N ALA A 583 -26.99 4.19 -11.98
CA ALA A 583 -26.13 4.73 -10.93
C ALA A 583 -26.01 3.75 -9.75
N ARG A 584 -27.10 3.03 -9.40
CA ARG A 584 -27.08 1.99 -8.35
C ARG A 584 -26.13 0.84 -8.71
N GLU A 585 -26.20 0.36 -9.95
CA GLU A 585 -25.34 -0.71 -10.44
C GLU A 585 -23.87 -0.30 -10.47
N MET A 586 -23.58 0.93 -10.91
CA MET A 586 -22.21 1.41 -11.04
C MET A 586 -21.56 1.80 -9.71
N LEU A 587 -22.29 2.41 -8.78
CA LEU A 587 -21.73 2.89 -7.51
C LEU A 587 -21.82 1.85 -6.40
N GLY A 588 -22.66 0.82 -6.55
CA GLY A 588 -22.72 -0.31 -5.64
C GLY A 588 -22.93 0.10 -4.17
N SER A 589 -22.10 -0.46 -3.28
CA SER A 589 -22.25 -0.29 -1.83
C SER A 589 -21.93 1.13 -1.34
N SER A 590 -21.19 1.91 -2.12
CA SER A 590 -20.81 3.28 -1.76
C SER A 590 -22.01 4.22 -1.56
N LEU A 591 -23.12 4.00 -2.29
CA LEU A 591 -24.36 4.78 -2.14
C LEU A 591 -25.03 4.55 -0.78
N ALA A 592 -25.10 3.29 -0.34
CA ALA A 592 -25.68 2.94 0.95
C ALA A 592 -24.84 3.52 2.10
N ALA A 593 -23.51 3.45 1.97
CA ALA A 593 -22.58 4.06 2.92
C ALA A 593 -22.72 5.58 2.98
N ALA A 594 -22.78 6.26 1.82
CA ALA A 594 -22.98 7.70 1.75
C ALA A 594 -24.31 8.15 2.36
N ARG A 595 -25.41 7.42 2.09
CA ARG A 595 -26.72 7.68 2.69
C ARG A 595 -26.70 7.50 4.20
N LEU A 596 -26.04 6.45 4.70
CA LEU A 596 -25.90 6.22 6.14
C LEU A 596 -25.09 7.36 6.79
N LEU A 597 -23.97 7.77 6.19
CA LEU A 597 -23.18 8.90 6.67
C LEU A 597 -24.00 10.18 6.73
N GLY A 598 -24.72 10.53 5.65
CA GLY A 598 -25.61 11.70 5.63
C GLY A 598 -26.67 11.65 6.72
N LYS A 599 -27.32 10.49 6.92
CA LYS A 599 -28.30 10.30 8.00
C LYS A 599 -27.67 10.47 9.39
N ARG A 600 -26.47 9.92 9.62
CA ARG A 600 -25.77 10.07 10.91
C ARG A 600 -25.37 11.51 11.14
N THR A 601 -24.82 12.20 10.15
CA THR A 601 -24.51 13.64 10.23
C THR A 601 -25.75 14.44 10.60
N ALA A 602 -26.88 14.24 9.91
CA ALA A 602 -28.14 14.94 10.23
C ALA A 602 -28.62 14.65 11.67
N GLN A 603 -28.51 13.41 12.14
CA GLN A 603 -28.85 13.06 13.52
C GLN A 603 -27.95 13.76 14.55
N LEU A 604 -26.67 13.96 14.23
CA LEU A 604 -25.75 14.71 15.10
C LEU A 604 -26.10 16.19 15.13
N HIS A 605 -26.39 16.82 13.98
CA HIS A 605 -26.85 18.21 13.95
C HIS A 605 -28.14 18.40 14.77
N ALA A 606 -29.11 17.50 14.61
CA ALA A 606 -30.35 17.55 15.38
C ALA A 606 -30.12 17.37 16.89
N ALA A 607 -29.16 16.54 17.29
CA ALA A 607 -28.78 16.34 18.68
C ALA A 607 -28.03 17.52 19.31
N LEU A 608 -27.28 18.27 18.49
CA LEU A 608 -26.51 19.43 18.94
C LEU A 608 -27.39 20.68 19.07
N LEU A 609 -28.41 20.82 18.23
CA LEU A 609 -29.31 21.98 18.20
C LEU A 609 -29.83 22.34 19.60
N SER A 610 -29.44 23.52 20.09
CA SER A 610 -29.91 24.03 21.38
C SER A 610 -30.15 25.54 21.28
N PRO A 611 -31.42 26.00 21.28
CA PRO A 611 -31.74 27.42 21.16
C PRO A 611 -31.23 28.28 22.33
N ASP A 612 -31.03 27.67 23.50
CA ASP A 612 -30.65 28.35 24.74
C ASP A 612 -29.12 28.39 24.97
N ASP A 613 -28.34 27.73 24.11
CA ASP A 613 -26.89 27.68 24.18
C ASP A 613 -26.31 28.41 22.97
N ALA A 614 -25.68 29.56 23.19
CA ALA A 614 -25.13 30.40 22.12
C ALA A 614 -24.13 29.65 21.22
N ALA A 615 -23.41 28.65 21.74
CA ALA A 615 -22.46 27.86 20.95
C ALA A 615 -23.14 26.86 19.99
N PHE A 616 -24.41 26.54 20.23
CA PHE A 616 -25.18 25.56 19.44
C PHE A 616 -26.53 26.10 18.93
N SER A 617 -26.73 27.41 19.03
CA SER A 617 -27.90 28.09 18.49
C SER A 617 -27.77 28.19 16.97
N PRO A 618 -28.82 27.86 16.20
CA PRO A 618 -28.78 28.05 14.75
C PRO A 618 -28.70 29.55 14.43
N GLU A 619 -27.77 29.91 13.54
CA GLU A 619 -27.68 31.26 12.98
C GLU A 619 -28.34 31.29 11.59
N PRO A 620 -29.04 32.38 11.22
CA PRO A 620 -29.63 32.52 9.91
C PRO A 620 -28.52 32.58 8.85
N TYR A 621 -28.60 31.71 7.86
CA TYR A 621 -27.67 31.69 6.73
C TYR A 621 -27.71 33.05 5.99
N SER A 622 -26.58 33.75 5.93
CA SER A 622 -26.44 35.01 5.18
C SER A 622 -25.73 34.74 3.85
N ALA A 623 -26.06 35.52 2.80
CA ALA A 623 -25.41 35.36 1.49
C ALA A 623 -23.91 35.78 1.48
N LEU A 624 -23.37 36.23 2.62
CA LEU A 624 -21.96 36.57 2.82
C LEU A 624 -21.14 35.41 3.42
N ASP A 625 -21.80 34.31 3.85
CA ASP A 625 -21.21 33.06 4.35
C ASP A 625 -21.19 31.96 3.27
#